data_AF-A0A1I8H013-F1
#
_entry.id   AF-A0A1I8H013-F1
#
_cell.length_a   1.000
_cell.length_b   1.000
_cell.length_c   1.000
_cell.angle_alpha   90.00
_cell.angle_beta   90.00
_cell.angle_gamma   90.00
#
_symmetry.space_group_name_H-M   'P 1'
#
loop_
_entity.id
_entity.type
_entity.pdbx_description
1 polymer ?
#
loop_
_entity_poly.entity_id
_entity_poly.type
_entity_poly.pdbx_seq_one_letter_code
_entity_poly.pdbx_strand_id
1 'polypeptide(L)'
;VKCSACGCVLESPVCLPCSGQHLVCSTCLLRKSTGRQKLFRCPSCHDRIVLDNSGEDSSLEQLLNGKGVPNWIRVELASLRLSCPKRCGSTGLRLSELGRHFGANCGKTEVACGHAGCAKVYRRELAEQHDSECPFKRVECRVCKKQMLNKDLMAHQLKARCHDLELKLARKQCMKQCNKDVLEHYRLLREHSLVTMQEFRRTELCHLERMGVQGFARRQPLPHLTAVASLNSCDAMKRCERCRRVFNCDSNHETACRWHGGGLCLACGKPSHTPGCILSAHREFLPPLLSATRRQQQHQSNRGNASSYEAASTAAPISV
;
A
#
# COMPACT_ATOMS: atom_id res chain seq x y z
N VAL A 1 -51.58 16.46 -3.22
CA VAL A 1 -52.34 16.41 -1.93
C VAL A 1 -51.81 17.50 -0.99
N LYS A 2 -52.67 18.39 -0.47
CA LYS A 2 -52.28 19.52 0.40
C LYS A 2 -52.96 19.43 1.76
N CYS A 3 -52.30 19.93 2.80
CA CYS A 3 -52.85 20.08 4.14
C CYS A 3 -53.88 21.22 4.19
N SER A 4 -55.07 20.96 4.74
CA SER A 4 -56.08 22.02 4.89
C SER A 4 -55.72 23.07 5.96
N ALA A 5 -54.78 22.76 6.86
CA ALA A 5 -54.36 23.68 7.92
C ALA A 5 -53.23 24.62 7.51
N CYS A 6 -52.22 24.15 6.77
CA CYS A 6 -51.04 24.94 6.39
C CYS A 6 -50.89 25.18 4.88
N GLY A 7 -51.68 24.53 4.03
CA GLY A 7 -51.60 24.64 2.56
C GLY A 7 -50.40 23.94 1.92
N CYS A 8 -49.45 23.43 2.70
CA CYS A 8 -48.28 22.69 2.21
C CYS A 8 -48.62 21.23 1.84
N VAL A 9 -47.68 20.52 1.21
CA VAL A 9 -47.78 19.06 1.01
C VAL A 9 -47.91 18.38 2.37
N LEU A 10 -48.76 17.35 2.47
CA LEU A 10 -49.00 16.64 3.72
C LEU A 10 -47.72 15.92 4.21
N GLU A 11 -47.33 16.22 5.43
CA GLU A 11 -46.31 15.50 6.20
C GLU A 11 -47.02 14.65 7.25
N SER A 12 -46.81 13.32 7.21
CA SER A 12 -47.52 12.35 8.07
C SER A 12 -49.04 12.63 8.08
N PRO A 13 -49.73 12.36 6.96
CA PRO A 13 -51.13 12.75 6.78
C PRO A 13 -52.01 12.11 7.86
N VAL A 14 -52.93 12.90 8.40
CA VAL A 14 -53.97 12.47 9.33
C VAL A 14 -55.33 12.75 8.71
N CYS A 15 -56.19 11.73 8.72
CA CYS A 15 -57.56 11.85 8.24
C CYS A 15 -58.48 12.23 9.40
N LEU A 16 -59.17 13.37 9.29
CA LEU A 16 -60.06 13.85 10.34
C LEU A 16 -61.40 13.08 10.32
N PRO A 17 -61.98 12.77 11.50
CA PRO A 17 -63.20 11.97 11.60
C PRO A 17 -64.47 12.66 11.08
N CYS A 18 -64.45 13.99 10.92
CA CYS A 18 -65.61 14.78 10.49
C CYS A 18 -66.16 14.39 9.10
N SER A 19 -65.30 13.94 8.18
CA SER A 19 -65.73 13.60 6.81
C SER A 19 -64.98 12.42 6.19
N GLY A 20 -63.95 11.89 6.87
CA GLY A 20 -63.07 10.86 6.29
C GLY A 20 -62.28 11.31 5.05
N GLN A 21 -62.37 12.60 4.68
CA GLN A 21 -61.72 13.17 3.50
C GLN A 21 -60.89 14.42 3.82
N HIS A 22 -61.09 15.05 4.98
CA HIS A 22 -60.28 16.19 5.40
C HIS A 22 -58.92 15.71 5.94
N LEU A 23 -57.86 16.18 5.30
CA LEU A 23 -56.49 15.79 5.61
C LEU A 23 -55.69 16.95 6.20
N VAL A 24 -55.00 16.68 7.28
CA VAL A 24 -54.05 17.61 7.90
C VAL A 24 -52.71 16.93 8.16
N CYS A 25 -51.62 17.69 8.34
CA CYS A 25 -50.37 17.11 8.82
C CYS A 25 -50.52 16.78 10.31
N SER A 26 -49.89 15.70 10.78
CA SER A 26 -49.87 15.36 12.20
C SER A 26 -49.34 16.53 13.07
N THR A 27 -48.29 17.21 12.59
CA THR A 27 -47.71 18.40 13.23
C THR A 27 -48.67 19.59 13.30
N CYS A 28 -49.50 19.77 12.26
CA CYS A 28 -50.50 20.83 12.22
C CYS A 28 -51.68 20.53 13.16
N LEU A 29 -52.08 19.26 13.26
CA LEU A 29 -53.07 18.81 14.23
C LEU A 29 -52.57 19.08 15.67
N LEU A 30 -51.37 18.60 16.00
CA LEU A 30 -50.75 18.76 17.32
C LEU A 30 -50.57 20.23 17.71
N ARG A 31 -50.08 21.07 16.78
CA ARG A 31 -49.85 22.50 17.05
C ARG A 31 -51.15 23.26 17.29
N LYS A 32 -52.25 22.89 16.62
CA LYS A 32 -53.55 23.55 16.82
C LYS A 32 -54.35 22.97 17.99
N SER A 33 -53.98 21.80 18.50
CA SER A 33 -54.56 21.19 19.71
C SER A 33 -53.90 21.65 21.02
N THR A 34 -52.93 22.56 20.98
CA THR A 34 -52.27 23.07 22.20
C THR A 34 -53.21 23.99 22.98
N GLY A 35 -53.92 23.44 23.97
CA GLY A 35 -54.79 24.16 24.91
C GLY A 35 -55.29 23.25 26.03
N ARG A 36 -55.80 23.84 27.14
CA ARG A 36 -56.40 23.10 28.27
C ARG A 36 -57.59 22.24 27.85
N GLN A 37 -58.24 22.59 26.74
CA GLN A 37 -59.23 21.76 26.07
C GLN A 37 -58.65 21.32 24.73
N LYS A 38 -58.49 20.01 24.52
CA LYS A 38 -58.01 19.39 23.27
C LYS A 38 -59.11 19.39 22.20
N LEU A 39 -59.67 20.58 21.96
CA LEU A 39 -60.68 20.81 20.95
C LEU A 39 -59.98 21.33 19.69
N PHE A 40 -59.98 20.52 18.65
CA PHE A 40 -59.51 20.92 17.34
C PHE A 40 -60.71 21.22 16.44
N ARG A 41 -60.73 22.39 15.79
CA ARG A 41 -61.73 22.68 14.75
C ARG A 41 -61.15 22.36 13.38
N CYS A 42 -61.86 21.56 12.61
CA CYS A 42 -61.46 21.25 11.24
C CYS A 42 -61.33 22.53 10.42
N PRO A 43 -60.18 22.79 9.75
CA PRO A 43 -60.03 23.97 8.90
C PRO A 43 -60.96 23.99 7.67
N SER A 44 -61.51 22.83 7.29
CA SER A 44 -62.32 22.67 6.08
C SER A 44 -63.83 22.77 6.34
N CYS A 45 -64.36 22.10 7.36
CA CYS A 45 -65.80 22.13 7.70
C CYS A 45 -66.13 22.81 9.04
N HIS A 46 -65.13 23.26 9.79
CA HIS A 46 -65.29 23.85 11.13
C HIS A 46 -65.87 22.92 12.21
N ASP A 47 -66.07 21.63 11.91
CA ASP A 47 -66.49 20.64 12.90
C ASP A 47 -65.53 20.54 14.07
N ARG A 48 -66.10 20.35 15.26
CA ARG A 48 -65.36 20.19 16.51
C ARG A 48 -64.94 18.74 16.66
N ILE A 49 -63.63 18.52 16.75
CA ILE A 49 -63.01 17.22 16.94
C ILE A 49 -62.46 17.20 18.36
N VAL A 50 -63.04 16.34 19.19
CA VAL A 50 -62.59 16.11 20.56
C VAL A 50 -61.46 15.10 20.51
N LEU A 51 -60.26 15.53 20.87
CA LEU A 51 -59.08 14.67 20.97
C LEU A 51 -58.93 14.28 22.45
N ASP A 52 -59.59 13.20 22.86
CA ASP A 52 -59.43 12.68 24.21
C ASP A 52 -58.11 11.89 24.32
N ASN A 53 -57.37 12.10 25.42
CA ASN A 53 -56.16 11.33 25.73
C ASN A 53 -56.29 10.50 27.01
N SER A 54 -57.52 10.17 27.44
CA SER A 54 -57.78 9.55 28.74
C SER A 54 -57.46 8.04 28.83
N GLY A 55 -56.74 7.44 27.86
CA GLY A 55 -56.35 6.02 27.93
C GLY A 55 -55.23 5.60 26.98
N GLU A 56 -54.69 4.38 27.15
CA GLU A 56 -53.60 3.82 26.34
C GLU A 56 -54.00 3.60 24.86
N ASP A 57 -55.30 3.60 24.55
CA ASP A 57 -55.89 3.57 23.19
C ASP A 57 -56.50 4.94 22.81
N SER A 58 -55.82 6.03 23.15
CA SER A 58 -56.29 7.39 22.86
C SER A 58 -56.58 7.57 21.37
N SER A 59 -57.77 8.07 21.03
CA SER A 59 -58.17 8.33 19.64
C SER A 59 -57.18 9.23 18.89
N LEU A 60 -56.45 10.08 19.61
CA LEU A 60 -55.36 10.88 19.07
C LEU A 60 -54.18 10.02 18.55
N GLU A 61 -53.71 9.04 19.32
CA GLU A 61 -52.62 8.15 18.91
C GLU A 61 -53.00 7.33 17.66
N GLN A 62 -54.24 6.84 17.61
CA GLN A 62 -54.74 6.13 16.43
C GLN A 62 -54.73 7.02 15.17
N LEU A 63 -55.12 8.29 15.30
CA LEU A 63 -55.08 9.27 14.21
C LEU A 63 -53.64 9.62 13.80
N LEU A 64 -52.73 9.80 14.76
CA LEU A 64 -51.33 10.13 14.50
C LEU A 64 -50.57 8.99 13.82
N ASN A 65 -50.93 7.74 14.11
CA ASN A 65 -50.42 6.55 13.41
C ASN A 65 -50.96 6.38 11.98
N GLY A 66 -51.74 7.36 11.48
CA GLY A 66 -52.27 7.37 10.12
C GLY A 66 -53.39 6.36 9.90
N LYS A 67 -54.02 5.85 10.97
CA LYS A 67 -55.20 4.98 10.87
C LYS A 67 -56.33 5.76 10.18
N GLY A 68 -56.96 5.16 9.19
CA GLY A 68 -58.03 5.80 8.42
C GLY A 68 -57.59 6.71 7.27
N VAL A 69 -56.28 6.85 7.00
CA VAL A 69 -55.80 7.53 5.78
C VAL A 69 -56.02 6.62 4.56
N PRO A 70 -56.82 7.02 3.57
CA PRO A 70 -57.03 6.23 2.35
C PRO A 70 -55.72 5.84 1.65
N ASN A 71 -55.66 4.60 1.15
CA ASN A 71 -54.44 4.07 0.51
C ASN A 71 -53.99 4.89 -0.69
N TRP A 72 -54.93 5.45 -1.48
CA TRP A 72 -54.59 6.28 -2.63
C TRP A 72 -53.80 7.54 -2.25
N ILE A 73 -54.02 8.13 -1.07
CA ILE A 73 -53.22 9.27 -0.58
C ILE A 73 -51.80 8.84 -0.25
N ARG A 74 -51.64 7.65 0.36
CA ARG A 74 -50.32 7.09 0.67
C ARG A 74 -49.53 6.84 -0.62
N VAL A 75 -50.18 6.25 -1.62
CA VAL A 75 -49.59 6.00 -2.95
C VAL A 75 -49.24 7.32 -3.64
N GLU A 76 -50.13 8.30 -3.62
CA GLU A 76 -49.90 9.61 -4.25
C GLU A 76 -48.77 10.38 -3.58
N LEU A 77 -48.71 10.41 -2.24
CA LEU A 77 -47.60 11.05 -1.53
C LEU A 77 -46.28 10.32 -1.80
N ALA A 78 -46.28 9.00 -1.88
CA ALA A 78 -45.09 8.21 -2.21
C ALA A 78 -44.64 8.40 -3.67
N SER A 79 -45.55 8.73 -4.59
CA SER A 79 -45.25 8.96 -6.01
C SER A 79 -44.72 10.36 -6.31
N LEU A 80 -44.90 11.31 -5.39
CA LEU A 80 -44.40 12.68 -5.52
C LEU A 80 -42.90 12.71 -5.82
N ARG A 81 -42.56 13.39 -6.91
CA ARG A 81 -41.19 13.58 -7.37
C ARG A 81 -40.62 14.88 -6.82
N LEU A 82 -39.49 14.78 -6.15
CA LEU A 82 -38.82 15.89 -5.48
C LEU A 82 -37.37 16.01 -5.98
N SER A 83 -36.83 17.21 -5.82
CA SER A 83 -35.39 17.42 -5.94
C SER A 83 -34.74 17.20 -4.58
N CYS A 84 -33.50 16.70 -4.56
CA CYS A 84 -32.78 16.50 -3.30
C CYS A 84 -32.67 17.84 -2.52
N PRO A 85 -33.13 17.89 -1.25
CA PRO A 85 -33.04 19.10 -0.41
C PRO A 85 -31.63 19.63 -0.21
N LYS A 86 -30.62 18.74 -0.24
CA LYS A 86 -29.19 19.11 -0.16
C LYS A 86 -28.63 19.63 -1.49
N ARG A 87 -29.47 19.72 -2.53
CA ARG A 87 -29.12 20.20 -3.88
C ARG A 87 -27.93 19.46 -4.50
N CYS A 88 -27.89 18.14 -4.37
CA CYS A 88 -26.81 17.31 -4.96
C CYS A 88 -26.93 17.11 -6.47
N GLY A 89 -27.89 17.76 -7.14
CA GLY A 89 -28.17 17.60 -8.58
C GLY A 89 -29.18 16.50 -8.91
N SER A 90 -29.46 15.57 -7.99
CA SER A 90 -30.50 14.57 -8.17
C SER A 90 -31.90 15.21 -8.14
N THR A 91 -32.62 15.07 -9.25
CA THR A 91 -34.02 15.50 -9.41
C THR A 91 -34.91 14.28 -9.65
N GLY A 92 -36.23 14.46 -9.50
CA GLY A 92 -37.19 13.40 -9.82
C GLY A 92 -37.27 12.24 -8.84
N LEU A 93 -36.67 12.38 -7.65
CA LEU A 93 -36.65 11.35 -6.61
C LEU A 93 -38.05 11.17 -6.02
N ARG A 94 -38.54 9.94 -5.90
CA ARG A 94 -39.79 9.68 -5.19
C ARG A 94 -39.61 9.96 -3.70
N LEU A 95 -40.64 10.47 -3.03
CA LEU A 95 -40.59 10.73 -1.59
C LEU A 95 -40.20 9.47 -0.80
N SER A 96 -40.68 8.30 -1.21
CA SER A 96 -40.32 7.00 -0.61
C SER A 96 -38.85 6.61 -0.78
N GLU A 97 -38.16 7.15 -1.79
CA GLU A 97 -36.76 6.85 -2.08
C GLU A 97 -35.80 7.83 -1.40
N LEU A 98 -36.31 8.93 -0.87
CA LEU A 98 -35.52 10.01 -0.31
C LEU A 98 -34.67 9.55 0.89
N GLY A 99 -35.22 8.67 1.74
CA GLY A 99 -34.49 8.06 2.85
C GLY A 99 -33.29 7.24 2.38
N ARG A 100 -33.49 6.37 1.37
CA ARG A 100 -32.41 5.59 0.73
C ARG A 100 -31.38 6.50 0.08
N HIS A 101 -31.82 7.56 -0.59
CA HIS A 101 -30.94 8.54 -1.20
C HIS A 101 -30.03 9.21 -0.16
N PHE A 102 -30.58 9.71 0.96
CA PHE A 102 -29.74 10.29 2.01
C PHE A 102 -28.80 9.27 2.66
N GLY A 103 -29.28 8.04 2.89
CA GLY A 103 -28.50 6.97 3.50
C GLY A 103 -27.33 6.48 2.65
N ALA A 104 -27.50 6.34 1.33
CA ALA A 104 -26.48 5.70 0.48
C ALA A 104 -25.96 6.57 -0.68
N ASN A 105 -26.80 7.39 -1.32
CA ASN A 105 -26.48 7.93 -2.64
C ASN A 105 -26.18 9.44 -2.69
N CYS A 106 -26.61 10.21 -1.69
CA CYS A 106 -26.41 11.65 -1.65
C CYS A 106 -24.94 11.98 -1.34
N GLY A 107 -24.18 12.44 -2.33
CA GLY A 107 -22.79 12.87 -2.16
C GLY A 107 -22.61 14.02 -1.16
N LYS A 108 -23.65 14.84 -0.98
CA LYS A 108 -23.66 15.98 -0.03
C LYS A 108 -24.10 15.62 1.38
N THR A 109 -24.47 14.36 1.65
CA THR A 109 -24.73 13.91 3.02
C THR A 109 -23.42 13.88 3.80
N GLU A 110 -23.45 14.41 5.01
CA GLU A 110 -22.34 14.34 5.95
C GLU A 110 -22.24 12.94 6.55
N VAL A 111 -21.03 12.39 6.54
CA VAL A 111 -20.69 11.08 7.08
C VAL A 111 -19.49 11.23 8.01
N ALA A 112 -19.54 10.54 9.14
CA ALA A 112 -18.41 10.47 10.06
C ALA A 112 -17.35 9.49 9.53
N CYS A 113 -16.08 9.76 9.83
CA CYS A 113 -14.99 8.83 9.53
C CYS A 113 -15.22 7.48 10.24
N GLY A 114 -15.04 6.37 9.52
CA GLY A 114 -15.13 5.02 10.10
C GLY A 114 -13.87 4.57 10.85
N HIS A 115 -12.75 5.30 10.76
CA HIS A 115 -11.50 4.93 11.42
C HIS A 115 -11.51 5.28 12.91
N ALA A 116 -11.20 4.31 13.76
CA ALA A 116 -11.11 4.50 15.20
C ALA A 116 -10.14 5.65 15.57
N GLY A 117 -10.66 6.65 16.29
CA GLY A 117 -9.91 7.84 16.71
C GLY A 117 -10.01 9.04 15.76
N CYS A 118 -10.60 8.90 14.58
CA CYS A 118 -10.88 10.03 13.69
C CYS A 118 -12.29 10.59 13.96
N ALA A 119 -12.38 11.78 14.56
CA ALA A 119 -13.66 12.46 14.82
C ALA A 119 -14.12 13.37 13.67
N LYS A 120 -13.50 13.30 12.49
CA LYS A 120 -13.84 14.17 11.36
C LYS A 120 -15.17 13.74 10.72
N VAL A 121 -16.00 14.74 10.42
CA VAL A 121 -17.22 14.62 9.63
C VAL A 121 -16.99 15.34 8.30
N TYR A 122 -17.37 14.71 7.20
CA TYR A 122 -17.15 15.24 5.85
C TYR A 122 -18.31 14.84 4.94
N ARG A 123 -18.42 15.49 3.77
CA ARG A 123 -19.41 15.10 2.76
C ARG A 123 -19.03 13.76 2.14
N ARG A 124 -20.01 12.90 1.87
CA ARG A 124 -19.79 11.57 1.26
C ARG A 124 -18.96 11.62 -0.03
N GLU A 125 -19.11 12.65 -0.84
CA GLU A 125 -18.30 12.85 -2.07
C GLU A 125 -16.78 13.00 -1.78
N LEU A 126 -16.42 13.45 -0.58
CA LEU A 126 -15.03 13.59 -0.13
C LEU A 126 -14.55 12.39 0.70
N ALA A 127 -15.36 11.33 0.81
CA ALA A 127 -15.06 10.19 1.66
C ALA A 127 -13.81 9.43 1.22
N GLU A 128 -13.67 9.19 -0.08
CA GLU A 128 -12.52 8.46 -0.64
C GLU A 128 -11.22 9.25 -0.51
N GLN A 129 -11.27 10.57 -0.70
CA GLN A 129 -10.13 11.45 -0.48
C GLN A 129 -9.73 11.47 1.00
N HIS A 130 -10.70 11.60 1.91
CA HIS A 130 -10.40 11.52 3.33
C HIS A 130 -9.84 10.15 3.71
N ASP A 131 -10.37 9.06 3.17
CA ASP A 131 -9.93 7.70 3.46
C ASP A 131 -8.46 7.48 3.06
N SER A 132 -8.00 8.02 1.93
CA SER A 132 -6.59 7.91 1.51
C SER A 132 -5.64 8.72 2.40
N GLU A 133 -6.08 9.86 2.92
CA GLU A 133 -5.28 10.79 3.73
C GLU A 133 -5.51 10.67 5.25
N CYS A 134 -6.41 9.80 5.69
CA CYS A 134 -6.82 9.73 7.09
C CYS A 134 -5.61 9.41 7.99
N PRO A 135 -5.27 10.26 8.99
CA PRO A 135 -4.14 10.02 9.88
C PRO A 135 -4.29 8.75 10.72
N PHE A 136 -5.52 8.30 10.94
CA PHE A 136 -5.89 7.14 11.73
C PHE A 136 -6.12 5.88 10.89
N LYS A 137 -5.96 5.95 9.57
CA LYS A 137 -6.01 4.76 8.72
C LYS A 137 -4.82 3.85 9.01
N ARG A 138 -5.08 2.55 9.09
CA ARG A 138 -4.02 1.54 9.17
C ARG A 138 -3.39 1.39 7.79
N VAL A 139 -2.08 1.60 7.73
CA VAL A 139 -1.27 1.50 6.53
C VAL A 139 -0.10 0.55 6.76
N GLU A 140 0.32 -0.14 5.70
CA GLU A 140 1.46 -1.04 5.73
C GLU A 140 2.71 -0.31 5.22
N CYS A 141 3.81 -0.40 5.95
CA CYS A 141 5.10 0.09 5.48
C CYS A 141 5.55 -0.70 4.24
N ARG A 142 5.80 0.00 3.12
CA ARG A 142 6.23 -0.62 1.86
C ARG A 142 7.52 -1.44 1.99
N VAL A 143 8.40 -1.05 2.91
CA VAL A 143 9.75 -1.62 3.08
C VAL A 143 9.75 -2.81 4.04
N CYS A 144 9.24 -2.62 5.27
CA CYS A 144 9.31 -3.65 6.31
C CYS A 144 8.01 -4.43 6.53
N LYS A 145 6.93 -4.09 5.81
CA LYS A 145 5.63 -4.80 5.85
C LYS A 145 4.89 -4.74 7.19
N LYS A 146 5.32 -3.88 8.11
CA LYS A 146 4.61 -3.66 9.39
C LYS A 146 3.39 -2.77 9.18
N GLN A 147 2.30 -3.12 9.84
CA GLN A 147 1.10 -2.28 9.90
C GLN A 147 1.21 -1.24 11.02
N MET A 148 0.80 -0.01 10.75
CA MET A 148 0.78 1.12 11.70
C MET A 148 -0.28 2.14 11.29
N LEU A 149 -0.51 3.17 12.09
CA LEU A 149 -1.38 4.29 11.68
C LEU A 149 -0.63 5.19 10.71
N ASN A 150 -1.35 5.81 9.78
CA ASN A 150 -0.77 6.68 8.76
C ASN A 150 0.04 7.85 9.37
N LYS A 151 -0.45 8.42 10.48
CA LYS A 151 0.30 9.45 11.24
C LYS A 151 1.67 8.99 11.74
N ASP A 152 1.82 7.68 12.02
CA ASP A 152 3.04 7.09 12.56
C ASP A 152 3.99 6.60 11.45
N LEU A 153 3.52 6.53 10.20
CA LEU A 153 4.28 6.00 9.07
C LEU A 153 5.56 6.80 8.82
N MET A 154 5.49 8.13 8.84
CA MET A 154 6.66 8.99 8.67
C MET A 154 7.68 8.81 9.80
N ALA A 155 7.21 8.78 11.05
CA ALA A 155 8.07 8.56 12.21
C ALA A 155 8.74 7.18 12.17
N HIS A 156 8.02 6.16 11.71
CA HIS A 156 8.55 4.82 11.48
C HIS A 156 9.62 4.81 10.38
N GLN A 157 9.39 5.47 9.25
CA GLN A 157 10.36 5.55 8.16
C GLN A 157 11.69 6.20 8.60
N LEU A 158 11.60 7.24 9.44
CA LEU A 158 12.77 7.92 10.00
C LEU A 158 13.48 7.11 11.09
N LYS A 159 12.75 6.55 12.07
CA LYS A 159 13.34 5.87 13.23
C LYS A 159 13.81 4.45 12.94
N ALA A 160 13.07 3.69 12.13
CA ALA A 160 13.28 2.25 11.99
C ALA A 160 14.36 1.88 10.96
N ARG A 161 15.14 2.85 10.45
CA ARG A 161 16.08 2.65 9.34
C ARG A 161 15.43 1.96 8.14
N CYS A 162 14.12 2.14 7.96
CA CYS A 162 13.41 1.57 6.81
C CYS A 162 13.88 2.22 5.51
N HIS A 163 14.23 3.50 5.56
CA HIS A 163 14.89 4.16 4.44
C HIS A 163 16.25 3.51 4.11
N ASP A 164 17.08 3.19 5.10
CA ASP A 164 18.34 2.47 4.86
C ASP A 164 18.12 1.08 4.28
N LEU A 165 17.06 0.38 4.70
CA LEU A 165 16.72 -0.93 4.16
C LEU A 165 16.26 -0.81 2.70
N GLU A 166 15.47 0.20 2.36
CA GLU A 166 15.06 0.51 0.99
C GLU A 166 16.27 0.78 0.09
N LEU A 167 17.18 1.65 0.53
CA LEU A 167 18.43 1.94 -0.18
C LEU A 167 19.30 0.69 -0.36
N LYS A 168 19.39 -0.18 0.66
CA LYS A 168 20.11 -1.46 0.56
C LYS A 168 19.47 -2.40 -0.45
N LEU A 169 18.14 -2.46 -0.52
CA LEU A 169 17.42 -3.29 -1.49
C LEU A 169 17.59 -2.74 -2.91
N ALA A 170 17.46 -1.43 -3.10
CA ALA A 170 17.69 -0.76 -4.37
C ALA A 170 19.12 -0.98 -4.88
N ARG A 171 20.14 -0.85 -4.01
CA ARG A 171 21.53 -1.13 -4.35
C ARG A 171 21.75 -2.58 -4.79
N LYS A 172 21.11 -3.55 -4.11
CA LYS A 172 21.17 -4.97 -4.51
C LYS A 172 20.51 -5.21 -5.86
N GLN A 173 19.38 -4.56 -6.15
CA GLN A 173 18.70 -4.68 -7.44
C GLN A 173 19.53 -4.06 -8.57
N CYS A 174 20.08 -2.86 -8.37
CA CYS A 174 20.99 -2.21 -9.31
C CYS A 174 22.23 -3.08 -9.60
N MET A 175 22.84 -3.65 -8.57
CA MET A 175 23.99 -4.55 -8.75
C MET A 175 23.61 -5.82 -9.54
N LYS A 176 22.44 -6.42 -9.26
CA LYS A 176 21.94 -7.56 -10.04
C LYS A 176 21.69 -7.20 -11.50
N GLN A 177 21.18 -6.00 -11.77
CA GLN A 177 20.95 -5.54 -13.14
C GLN A 177 22.28 -5.30 -13.86
N CYS A 178 23.22 -4.60 -13.24
CA CYS A 178 24.57 -4.41 -13.77
C CYS A 178 25.25 -5.74 -14.08
N ASN A 179 25.17 -6.73 -13.20
CA ASN A 179 25.72 -8.06 -13.47
C ASN A 179 25.06 -8.74 -14.67
N LYS A 180 23.74 -8.58 -14.87
CA LYS A 180 23.05 -9.10 -16.06
C LYS A 180 23.54 -8.39 -17.33
N ASP A 181 23.65 -7.07 -17.28
CA ASP A 181 24.10 -6.26 -18.42
C ASP A 181 25.54 -6.59 -18.81
N VAL A 182 26.42 -6.81 -17.82
CA VAL A 182 27.80 -7.27 -18.03
C VAL A 182 27.85 -8.66 -18.68
N LEU A 183 27.06 -9.61 -18.19
CA LEU A 183 26.98 -10.96 -18.78
C LEU A 183 26.46 -10.91 -20.22
N GLU A 184 25.45 -10.10 -20.48
CA GLU A 184 24.91 -9.91 -21.83
C GLU A 184 25.93 -9.24 -22.75
N HIS A 185 26.66 -8.25 -22.25
CA HIS A 185 27.76 -7.64 -23.00
C HIS A 185 28.86 -8.65 -23.36
N TYR A 186 29.25 -9.53 -22.43
CA TYR A 186 30.18 -10.62 -22.72
C TYR A 186 29.67 -11.58 -23.79
N ARG A 187 28.37 -11.90 -23.78
CA ARG A 187 27.72 -12.73 -24.82
C ARG A 187 27.84 -12.07 -26.19
N LEU A 188 27.50 -10.79 -26.28
CA LEU A 188 27.58 -10.01 -27.52
C LEU A 188 29.03 -9.88 -28.03
N LEU A 189 30.00 -9.64 -27.14
CA LEU A 189 31.42 -9.60 -27.52
C LEU A 189 31.90 -10.94 -28.09
N ARG A 190 31.48 -12.06 -27.50
CA ARG A 190 31.82 -13.41 -28.00
C ARG A 190 31.22 -13.63 -29.38
N GLU A 191 29.97 -13.24 -29.60
CA GLU A 191 29.31 -13.34 -30.91
C GLU A 191 30.01 -12.48 -31.97
N HIS A 192 30.31 -11.22 -31.63
CA HIS A 192 31.05 -10.32 -32.51
C HIS A 192 32.41 -10.90 -32.89
N SER A 193 33.18 -11.41 -31.92
CA SER A 193 34.48 -12.05 -32.17
C SER A 193 34.37 -13.24 -33.14
N LEU A 194 33.33 -14.08 -32.99
CA LEU A 194 33.09 -15.20 -33.91
C LEU A 194 32.78 -14.71 -35.33
N VAL A 195 31.94 -13.69 -35.48
CA VAL A 195 31.61 -13.10 -36.78
C VAL A 195 32.84 -12.50 -37.44
N THR A 196 33.61 -11.67 -36.72
CA THR A 196 34.85 -11.07 -37.25
C THR A 196 35.86 -12.14 -37.69
N MET A 197 36.01 -13.22 -36.91
CA MET A 197 36.88 -14.34 -37.32
C MET A 197 36.39 -15.03 -38.59
N GLN A 198 35.07 -15.22 -38.74
CA GLN A 198 34.50 -15.81 -39.96
C GLN A 198 34.69 -14.90 -41.17
N GLU A 199 34.50 -13.60 -41.01
CA GLU A 199 34.74 -12.59 -42.05
C GLU A 199 36.20 -12.55 -42.48
N PHE A 200 37.13 -12.55 -41.51
CA PHE A 200 38.56 -12.59 -41.79
C PHE A 200 38.93 -13.82 -42.63
N ARG A 201 38.44 -15.01 -42.24
CA ARG A 201 38.64 -16.24 -43.03
C ARG A 201 38.04 -16.14 -44.43
N ARG A 202 36.84 -15.56 -44.58
CA ARG A 202 36.23 -15.34 -45.90
C ARG A 202 37.10 -14.42 -46.76
N THR A 203 37.62 -13.34 -46.20
CA THR A 203 38.50 -12.41 -46.92
C THR A 203 39.83 -13.04 -47.32
N GLU A 204 40.43 -13.87 -46.45
CA GLU A 204 41.65 -14.62 -46.78
C GLU A 204 41.42 -15.61 -47.93
N LEU A 205 40.30 -16.35 -47.90
CA LEU A 205 39.94 -17.26 -48.98
C LEU A 205 39.76 -16.53 -50.32
N CYS A 206 39.03 -15.40 -50.33
CA CYS A 206 38.88 -14.57 -51.53
C CYS A 206 40.22 -14.02 -52.03
N HIS A 207 41.16 -13.69 -51.13
CA HIS A 207 42.50 -13.23 -51.51
C HIS A 207 43.33 -14.34 -52.15
N LEU A 208 43.35 -15.54 -51.57
CA LEU A 208 44.06 -16.70 -52.11
C LEU A 208 43.52 -17.13 -53.48
N GLU A 209 42.20 -17.08 -53.67
CA GLU A 209 41.57 -17.32 -54.98
C GLU A 209 42.06 -16.33 -56.04
N ARG A 210 42.16 -15.02 -55.70
CA ARG A 210 42.68 -13.99 -56.61
C ARG A 210 44.15 -14.18 -56.96
N MET A 211 44.94 -14.72 -56.04
CA MET A 211 46.37 -15.00 -56.27
C MET A 211 46.61 -16.25 -57.13
N GLY A 212 45.55 -16.94 -57.59
CA GLY A 212 45.68 -18.11 -58.46
C GLY A 212 46.25 -19.35 -57.77
N VAL A 213 46.25 -19.39 -56.43
CA VAL A 213 46.76 -20.52 -55.64
C VAL A 213 45.73 -21.65 -55.65
N GLN A 214 45.65 -22.37 -56.77
CA GLN A 214 44.79 -23.55 -56.91
C GLN A 214 45.42 -24.74 -56.16
N GLY A 215 44.76 -25.24 -55.11
CA GLY A 215 45.15 -26.50 -54.44
C GLY A 215 45.01 -26.56 -52.92
N PHE A 216 44.64 -25.46 -52.24
CA PHE A 216 44.54 -25.46 -50.77
C PHE A 216 43.19 -25.94 -50.21
N ALA A 217 42.21 -26.23 -51.06
CA ALA A 217 40.82 -26.53 -50.66
C ALA A 217 40.59 -27.85 -49.88
N ARG A 218 41.64 -28.60 -49.50
CA ARG A 218 41.52 -29.86 -48.74
C ARG A 218 42.46 -30.01 -47.54
N ARG A 219 43.12 -28.95 -47.07
CA ARG A 219 43.78 -29.05 -45.76
C ARG A 219 42.71 -28.95 -44.68
N GLN A 220 42.54 -30.06 -43.95
CA GLN A 220 41.64 -30.17 -42.80
C GLN A 220 41.73 -28.94 -41.89
N PRO A 221 40.64 -28.55 -41.22
CA PRO A 221 40.69 -27.49 -40.21
C PRO A 221 41.85 -27.80 -39.25
N LEU A 222 42.79 -26.85 -39.14
CA LEU A 222 43.93 -26.93 -38.24
C LEU A 222 43.44 -27.43 -36.86
N PRO A 223 43.93 -28.57 -36.34
CA PRO A 223 43.41 -29.19 -35.11
C PRO A 223 43.58 -28.33 -33.86
N HIS A 224 44.30 -27.22 -33.96
CA HIS A 224 44.48 -26.26 -32.86
C HIS A 224 43.25 -25.42 -32.55
N LEU A 225 42.27 -25.33 -33.46
CA LEU A 225 41.01 -24.60 -33.20
C LEU A 225 39.91 -25.51 -32.61
N THR A 226 40.05 -26.82 -32.73
CA THR A 226 39.22 -27.81 -32.01
C THR A 226 39.60 -27.89 -30.53
N ALA A 227 40.81 -27.48 -30.16
CA ALA A 227 41.24 -27.41 -28.75
C ALA A 227 40.47 -26.34 -27.95
N VAL A 228 40.00 -25.26 -28.60
CA VAL A 228 39.19 -24.22 -27.93
C VAL A 228 37.76 -24.71 -27.67
N ALA A 229 37.23 -25.61 -28.52
CA ALA A 229 35.97 -26.30 -28.24
C ALA A 229 36.10 -27.32 -27.07
N SER A 230 37.32 -27.76 -26.75
CA SER A 230 37.62 -28.62 -25.60
C SER A 230 37.77 -27.86 -24.27
N LEU A 231 37.94 -26.53 -24.30
CA LEU A 231 37.87 -25.70 -23.08
C LEU A 231 36.43 -25.57 -22.52
N ASN A 232 35.42 -26.03 -23.26
CA ASN A 232 34.08 -26.22 -22.73
C ASN A 232 33.93 -27.55 -21.94
N SER A 233 35.00 -28.33 -21.76
CA SER A 233 35.02 -29.49 -20.85
C SER A 233 35.52 -29.16 -19.43
N CYS A 234 35.84 -27.90 -19.14
CA CYS A 234 36.33 -27.46 -17.83
C CYS A 234 35.23 -27.27 -16.76
N ASP A 235 33.98 -27.68 -17.04
CA ASP A 235 32.92 -27.77 -16.02
C ASP A 235 32.93 -29.12 -15.27
N ALA A 236 33.89 -30.01 -15.58
CA ALA A 236 34.11 -31.22 -14.80
C ALA A 236 34.68 -30.85 -13.43
N MET A 237 33.79 -30.53 -12.51
CA MET A 237 34.02 -30.44 -11.07
C MET A 237 34.77 -31.71 -10.59
N LYS A 238 36.10 -31.64 -10.48
CA LYS A 238 36.96 -32.78 -10.07
C LYS A 238 36.99 -32.88 -8.55
N ARG A 239 37.17 -34.08 -8.01
CA ARG A 239 37.34 -34.30 -6.55
C ARG A 239 38.82 -34.43 -6.23
N CYS A 240 39.28 -33.71 -5.21
CA CYS A 240 40.66 -33.84 -4.73
C CYS A 240 40.91 -35.26 -4.24
N GLU A 241 41.98 -35.91 -4.67
CA GLU A 241 42.27 -37.32 -4.34
C GLU A 241 42.47 -37.53 -2.82
N ARG A 242 42.92 -36.49 -2.12
CA ARG A 242 43.24 -36.57 -0.68
C ARG A 242 42.05 -36.29 0.25
N CYS A 243 41.13 -35.40 -0.13
CA CYS A 243 40.02 -34.98 0.75
C CYS A 243 38.62 -35.16 0.12
N ARG A 244 38.56 -35.60 -1.14
CA ARG A 244 37.34 -35.85 -1.94
C ARG A 244 36.40 -34.66 -2.14
N ARG A 245 36.80 -33.44 -1.73
CA ARG A 245 36.03 -32.21 -2.01
C ARG A 245 36.19 -31.79 -3.46
N VAL A 246 35.14 -31.17 -3.98
CA VAL A 246 35.04 -30.76 -5.37
C VAL A 246 35.79 -29.44 -5.59
N PHE A 247 36.57 -29.33 -6.66
CA PHE A 247 37.33 -28.13 -7.02
C PHE A 247 37.25 -27.85 -8.52
N ASN A 248 37.46 -26.57 -8.88
CA ASN A 248 37.63 -26.16 -10.28
C ASN A 248 39.10 -26.34 -10.68
N CYS A 249 39.34 -27.09 -11.75
CA CYS A 249 40.67 -27.38 -12.30
C CYS A 249 41.43 -26.14 -12.81
N ASP A 250 40.74 -25.04 -13.11
CA ASP A 250 41.38 -23.78 -13.51
C ASP A 250 42.02 -23.05 -12.32
N SER A 251 41.56 -23.36 -11.10
CA SER A 251 42.00 -22.69 -9.86
C SER A 251 42.85 -23.58 -8.96
N ASN A 252 42.87 -24.89 -9.18
CA ASN A 252 43.55 -25.83 -8.29
C ASN A 252 43.90 -27.16 -9.00
N HIS A 253 44.88 -27.91 -8.48
CA HIS A 253 45.32 -29.20 -9.04
C HIS A 253 44.84 -30.38 -8.16
N GLU A 254 44.72 -31.59 -8.73
CA GLU A 254 44.17 -32.79 -8.05
C GLU A 254 44.97 -33.22 -6.80
N THR A 255 46.25 -32.89 -6.78
CA THR A 255 47.22 -33.13 -5.69
C THR A 255 47.44 -31.91 -4.79
N ALA A 256 46.89 -30.74 -5.13
CA ALA A 256 47.10 -29.49 -4.41
C ALA A 256 46.16 -29.35 -3.20
N CYS A 257 46.24 -30.33 -2.29
CA CYS A 257 45.65 -30.26 -0.96
C CYS A 257 46.48 -29.37 -0.01
N ARG A 258 47.22 -28.37 -0.52
CA ARG A 258 47.97 -27.40 0.31
C ARG A 258 47.04 -26.44 1.07
N TRP A 259 45.77 -26.35 0.68
CA TRP A 259 44.83 -25.34 1.19
C TRP A 259 43.85 -25.83 2.26
N HIS A 260 43.75 -27.14 2.47
CA HIS A 260 42.67 -27.73 3.28
C HIS A 260 43.10 -28.38 4.60
N GLY A 261 44.39 -28.40 4.91
CA GLY A 261 44.91 -28.89 6.19
C GLY A 261 44.92 -27.84 7.30
N GLY A 262 43.92 -26.96 7.40
CA GLY A 262 43.76 -26.01 8.52
C GLY A 262 44.97 -25.12 8.88
N GLY A 263 46.01 -25.11 8.06
CA GLY A 263 47.30 -24.50 8.36
C GLY A 263 47.29 -23.01 8.04
N LEU A 264 48.10 -22.27 8.77
CA LEU A 264 48.38 -20.89 8.48
C LEU A 264 49.07 -20.80 7.10
N CYS A 265 48.64 -19.86 6.27
CA CYS A 265 49.26 -19.54 5.00
C CYS A 265 50.73 -19.16 5.24
N LEU A 266 51.66 -19.91 4.64
CA LEU A 266 53.10 -19.69 4.85
C LEU A 266 53.58 -18.30 4.37
N ALA A 267 52.82 -17.63 3.49
CA ALA A 267 53.15 -16.29 3.01
C ALA A 267 52.73 -15.17 3.97
N CYS A 268 51.69 -15.36 4.80
CA CYS A 268 51.14 -14.27 5.62
C CYS A 268 50.76 -14.65 7.06
N GLY A 269 50.90 -15.92 7.45
CA GLY A 269 50.56 -16.44 8.77
C GLY A 269 49.07 -16.45 9.12
N LYS A 270 48.16 -16.17 8.18
CA LYS A 270 46.70 -16.19 8.42
C LYS A 270 46.08 -17.53 8.03
N PRO A 271 44.92 -17.91 8.59
CA PRO A 271 44.23 -19.14 8.19
C PRO A 271 43.99 -19.17 6.67
N SER A 272 44.36 -20.29 6.03
CA SER A 272 44.34 -20.48 4.58
C SER A 272 42.95 -20.28 3.93
N HIS A 273 41.88 -20.32 4.72
CA HIS A 273 40.49 -20.15 4.27
C HIS A 273 40.03 -18.69 4.21
N THR A 274 40.89 -17.71 4.53
CA THR A 274 40.51 -16.30 4.40
C THR A 274 40.49 -15.88 2.91
N PRO A 275 39.54 -15.03 2.47
CA PRO A 275 39.35 -14.71 1.05
C PRO A 275 40.61 -14.19 0.32
N GLY A 276 41.46 -13.42 1.02
CA GLY A 276 42.72 -12.92 0.46
C GLY A 276 43.76 -14.02 0.20
N CYS A 277 43.75 -15.09 0.99
CA CYS A 277 44.62 -16.25 0.79
C CYS A 277 44.08 -17.16 -0.32
N ILE A 278 42.76 -17.40 -0.37
CA ILE A 278 42.12 -18.26 -1.39
C ILE A 278 42.38 -17.74 -2.81
N LEU A 279 42.40 -16.41 -3.00
CA LEU A 279 42.60 -15.78 -4.30
C LEU A 279 44.08 -15.65 -4.69
N SER A 280 45.01 -16.23 -3.92
CA SER A 280 46.46 -16.06 -4.11
C SER A 280 46.91 -14.59 -4.24
N ALA A 281 46.16 -13.65 -3.64
CA ALA A 281 46.40 -12.22 -3.75
C ALA A 281 47.47 -11.74 -2.74
N HIS A 282 48.58 -12.48 -2.66
CA HIS A 282 49.78 -12.05 -1.93
C HIS A 282 50.64 -11.24 -2.88
N ARG A 283 50.25 -9.97 -3.10
CA ARG A 283 51.17 -9.00 -3.69
C ARG A 283 52.40 -8.89 -2.78
N GLU A 284 53.56 -8.95 -3.40
CA GLU A 284 54.89 -8.76 -2.81
C GLU A 284 54.88 -7.68 -1.72
N PHE A 285 54.76 -8.11 -0.47
CA PHE A 285 55.06 -7.27 0.68
C PHE A 285 56.49 -7.60 1.08
N LEU A 286 57.41 -6.74 0.67
CA LEU A 286 58.68 -6.57 1.37
C LEU A 286 58.38 -6.37 2.87
N PRO A 287 59.18 -6.96 3.78
CA PRO A 287 58.86 -6.94 5.20
C PRO A 287 58.96 -5.50 5.75
N PRO A 288 57.93 -4.99 6.45
CA PRO A 288 58.10 -3.82 7.27
C PRO A 288 58.76 -4.24 8.57
N LEU A 289 59.92 -3.64 8.86
CA LEU A 289 60.47 -3.57 10.19
C LEU A 289 59.42 -2.98 11.15
N LEU A 290 59.16 -3.72 12.22
CA LEU A 290 58.77 -3.29 13.56
C LEU A 290 58.17 -1.87 13.71
N SER A 291 56.89 -1.79 14.10
CA SER A 291 56.49 -1.07 15.32
C SER A 291 54.98 -1.14 15.55
N ALA A 292 54.63 -1.88 16.60
CA ALA A 292 53.32 -1.89 17.21
C ALA A 292 53.18 -0.67 18.13
N THR A 293 52.16 0.17 17.95
CA THR A 293 51.42 0.88 19.01
C THR A 293 50.36 1.80 18.41
N ARG A 294 49.12 1.31 18.22
CA ARG A 294 47.91 2.17 18.14
C ARG A 294 46.61 1.36 18.26
N ARG A 295 46.44 0.66 19.38
CA ARG A 295 45.15 0.10 19.81
C ARG A 295 44.98 0.29 21.31
N GLN A 296 44.83 1.54 21.74
CA GLN A 296 44.35 1.92 23.07
C GLN A 296 43.95 3.41 23.02
N GLN A 297 42.87 3.76 22.33
CA GLN A 297 42.28 5.11 22.45
C GLN A 297 40.81 5.23 22.01
N GLN A 298 40.05 4.14 21.93
CA GLN A 298 38.63 4.19 21.53
C GLN A 298 37.64 3.59 22.55
N HIS A 299 38.05 3.40 23.81
CA HIS A 299 37.17 2.88 24.86
C HIS A 299 36.92 3.80 26.07
N GLN A 300 37.20 5.10 25.99
CA GLN A 300 37.00 6.05 27.12
C GLN A 300 36.20 7.33 26.79
N SER A 301 35.29 7.31 25.82
CA SER A 301 34.46 8.49 25.51
C SER A 301 32.96 8.20 25.42
N ASN A 302 32.42 7.45 26.39
CA ASN A 302 30.96 7.28 26.54
C ASN A 302 30.52 6.98 27.99
N ARG A 303 31.08 7.72 28.96
CA ARG A 303 30.53 7.86 30.31
C ARG A 303 30.59 9.33 30.70
N GLY A 304 29.45 10.01 30.70
CA GLY A 304 29.34 11.38 31.18
C GLY A 304 28.23 12.17 30.48
N ASN A 305 26.99 11.97 30.93
CA ASN A 305 26.01 13.05 31.19
C ASN A 305 24.64 12.44 31.52
N ALA A 306 24.52 11.97 32.76
CA ALA A 306 23.26 12.01 33.48
C ALA A 306 23.33 13.27 34.35
N SER A 307 22.50 14.27 34.06
CA SER A 307 22.25 15.40 34.96
C SER A 307 20.76 15.73 34.93
N SER A 308 20.11 15.28 36.00
CA SER A 308 19.06 15.94 36.79
C SER A 308 18.45 17.23 36.22
N TYR A 309 17.14 17.18 35.99
CA TYR A 309 16.23 18.31 36.20
C TYR A 309 14.98 17.79 36.93
N GLU A 310 15.02 17.84 38.27
CA GLU A 310 13.86 17.87 39.14
C GLU A 310 13.63 19.33 39.57
N ALA A 311 12.41 19.84 39.37
CA ALA A 311 11.70 20.84 40.18
C ALA A 311 10.42 21.23 39.40
N ALA A 312 9.27 20.71 39.80
CA ALA A 312 8.32 21.36 40.71
C ALA A 312 7.33 22.30 39.99
N SER A 313 6.06 21.89 39.94
CA SER A 313 4.93 22.81 40.03
C SER A 313 3.67 22.06 40.47
N THR A 314 3.29 22.42 41.68
CA THR A 314 2.09 22.08 42.44
C THR A 314 0.84 22.78 41.91
N ALA A 315 -0.26 22.01 41.87
CA ALA A 315 -1.65 22.33 42.24
C ALA A 315 -2.28 23.71 41.94
N ALA A 316 -3.43 23.68 41.26
CA ALA A 316 -4.70 24.25 41.76
C ALA A 316 -5.91 23.67 40.99
N PRO A 317 -7.02 23.32 41.67
CA PRO A 317 -8.31 23.04 41.06
C PRO A 317 -9.18 24.30 41.04
N ILE A 318 -10.04 24.44 40.03
CA ILE A 318 -11.12 25.44 40.02
C ILE A 318 -12.44 24.69 39.85
N SER A 319 -13.28 24.79 40.88
CA SER A 319 -14.71 24.55 40.86
C SER A 319 -15.39 25.78 41.46
N VAL A 320 -16.14 26.53 40.64
CA VAL A 320 -17.44 27.15 40.95
C VAL A 320 -18.20 27.24 39.63
#